data_AF-A0A6P6N803-F1
#
_entry.id   AF-A0A6P6N803-F1
#
_cell.length_a   1.000
_cell.length_b   1.000
_cell.length_c   1.000
_cell.angle_alpha   90.00
_cell.angle_beta   90.00
_cell.angle_gamma   90.00
#
_symmetry.space_group_name_H-M   'P 1'
#
loop_
_entity.id
_entity.type
_entity.pdbx_description
1 polymer ?
#
loop_
_entity_poly.entity_id
_entity_poly.type
_entity_poly.pdbx_seq_one_letter_code
_entity_poly.pdbx_strand_id
1 'polypeptide(L)'
;MLQTFDRHTVNRDTLTIRGMIPSDQGQYWCRGQIRSVSSQSSSAVYLSTKDLKPKPELTSDPEGAALTGNTVTLICHMNPATGWDFYWYKHTLHSETKTQTNSYRVKIDSVSAGGQYWCRAGRGKPVYYTQYSDALWVNVTVSPKAVVTVRPDEQVFRGETVALRCDIKWGGDTEWTYRWETEGTNYQNNSISTQELNISSVKDSHSGKYICRGEMGTQHSQRSDAVTLTVSAEAQAAVRVSPQPWLTEGDSVTLICEVTGSSTGWTFSWFRDDDRLSDSSRGAGGSYTLSPAALQHTGVYTCRAERGRPAYYTNYSNTQILWITGQGSQVSLVVRPSRSQHFSSDSLSLSCEDQMNSAGWTVRRYTDRNIEDCSKQTGSTCRLVSLSTSDSGVYWCQSESGEKRHPLNITVHDGDVILESSVDPVIEGDTLTLHCLHRSTNSSILRADFYKDGSLVQSQTTGEMSIMNVSESDEGFYYCKTERGESLHSWISVRVSDSSSSLLVTAVVVGSSVFLLIFISLLLLWRYKKNKGL
;
A
#
# COMPACT_ATOMS: atom_id res chain seq x y z
N MET A 1 -6.99 89.93 36.08
CA MET A 1 -6.84 89.31 34.73
C MET A 1 -7.75 88.08 34.71
N LEU A 2 -8.98 88.24 34.23
CA LEU A 2 -9.97 87.17 34.10
C LEU A 2 -10.45 87.20 32.65
N GLN A 3 -9.96 86.26 31.83
CA GLN A 3 -10.41 86.08 30.45
C GLN A 3 -11.84 85.52 30.46
N THR A 4 -12.83 86.36 30.16
CA THR A 4 -14.16 85.91 29.75
C THR A 4 -14.06 85.40 28.32
N PHE A 5 -13.88 84.09 28.14
CA PHE A 5 -14.12 83.44 26.86
C PHE A 5 -15.63 83.26 26.68
N ASP A 6 -16.20 83.85 25.63
CA ASP A 6 -17.56 83.54 25.20
C ASP A 6 -17.70 82.02 25.01
N ARG A 7 -18.49 81.39 25.87
CA ARG A 7 -18.73 79.93 25.86
C ARG A 7 -19.61 79.48 24.71
N HIS A 8 -20.27 80.40 24.02
CA HIS A 8 -21.16 80.13 22.91
C HIS A 8 -20.75 80.98 21.72
N THR A 9 -20.58 80.35 20.56
CA THR A 9 -20.26 81.05 19.31
C THR A 9 -21.19 80.56 18.21
N VAL A 10 -21.83 81.48 17.48
CA VAL A 10 -22.63 81.17 16.30
C VAL A 10 -21.85 81.59 15.06
N ASN A 11 -21.53 80.65 14.19
CA ASN A 11 -20.90 80.93 12.90
C ASN A 11 -21.84 80.48 11.78
N ARG A 12 -22.49 81.45 11.12
CA ARG A 12 -23.49 81.26 10.07
C ARG A 12 -24.63 80.30 10.49
N ASP A 13 -24.46 79.02 10.21
CA ASP A 13 -25.42 77.94 10.42
C ASP A 13 -25.10 77.06 11.64
N THR A 14 -23.95 77.27 12.30
CA THR A 14 -23.46 76.39 13.37
C THR A 14 -23.36 77.11 14.71
N LEU A 15 -24.09 76.63 15.72
CA LEU A 15 -23.93 76.99 17.13
C LEU A 15 -22.90 76.07 17.80
N THR A 16 -21.83 76.63 18.35
CA THR A 16 -20.82 75.90 19.13
C THR A 16 -20.90 76.29 20.60
N ILE A 17 -21.14 75.32 21.48
CA ILE A 17 -21.10 75.48 22.94
C ILE A 17 -19.82 74.83 23.46
N ARG A 18 -18.91 75.62 24.04
CA ARG A 18 -17.64 75.13 24.60
C ARG A 18 -17.81 74.82 26.09
N GLY A 19 -17.51 73.58 26.47
CA GLY A 19 -17.52 73.13 27.87
C GLY A 19 -18.92 73.16 28.48
N MET A 20 -19.81 72.31 28.00
CA MET A 20 -21.22 72.25 28.40
C MET A 20 -21.37 72.07 29.93
N ILE A 21 -22.21 72.88 30.57
CA ILE A 21 -22.59 72.75 31.99
C ILE A 21 -24.09 72.43 32.12
N PRO A 22 -24.56 72.01 33.31
CA PRO A 22 -25.98 71.68 33.50
C PRO A 22 -26.96 72.79 33.10
N SER A 23 -26.58 74.07 33.20
CA SER A 23 -27.44 75.19 32.76
C SER A 23 -27.55 75.34 31.24
N ASP A 24 -26.68 74.69 30.46
CA ASP A 24 -26.75 74.70 28.99
C ASP A 24 -27.75 73.66 28.45
N GLN A 25 -28.36 72.84 29.32
CA GLN A 25 -29.40 71.89 28.96
C GLN A 25 -30.72 72.59 28.64
N GLY A 26 -31.36 72.21 27.54
CA GLY A 26 -32.61 72.84 27.11
C GLY A 26 -32.98 72.54 25.67
N GLN A 27 -34.04 73.19 25.20
CA GLN A 27 -34.48 73.12 23.82
C GLN A 27 -33.83 74.21 22.98
N TYR A 28 -33.29 73.80 21.82
CA TYR A 28 -32.62 74.68 20.88
C TYR A 28 -33.34 74.61 19.53
N TRP A 29 -33.62 75.76 18.94
CA TRP A 29 -34.16 75.88 17.58
C TRP A 29 -33.39 76.96 16.84
N CYS A 30 -33.35 76.87 15.51
CA CYS A 30 -32.73 77.88 14.67
C CYS A 30 -33.76 78.52 13.74
N ARG A 31 -33.44 79.74 13.28
CA ARG A 31 -34.16 80.45 12.22
C ARG A 31 -33.15 81.15 11.32
N GLY A 32 -33.38 81.13 10.02
CA GLY A 32 -32.60 81.89 9.05
C GLY A 32 -33.17 83.28 8.87
N GLN A 33 -32.32 84.27 8.60
CA GLN A 33 -32.76 85.63 8.27
C GLN A 33 -32.06 86.10 6.99
N ILE A 34 -32.85 86.56 6.01
CA ILE A 34 -32.33 87.23 4.81
C ILE A 34 -32.88 88.65 4.75
N ARG A 35 -31.99 89.64 4.83
CA ARG A 35 -32.36 91.06 5.02
C ARG A 35 -33.29 91.24 6.25
N SER A 36 -34.55 91.61 6.04
CA SER A 36 -35.58 91.81 7.07
C SER A 36 -36.62 90.69 7.15
N VAL A 37 -36.46 89.59 6.39
CA VAL A 37 -37.38 88.44 6.40
C VAL A 37 -36.74 87.29 7.16
N SER A 38 -37.44 86.78 8.19
CA SER A 38 -37.05 85.60 8.96
C SER A 38 -37.82 84.36 8.49
N SER A 39 -37.16 83.22 8.48
CA SER A 39 -37.83 81.92 8.30
C SER A 39 -38.68 81.57 9.53
N GLN A 40 -39.54 80.57 9.38
CA GLN A 40 -40.12 79.88 10.54
C GLN A 40 -38.99 79.20 11.34
N SER A 41 -39.20 79.03 12.65
CA SER A 41 -38.28 78.28 13.51
C SER A 41 -38.25 76.80 13.11
N SER A 42 -37.08 76.18 13.23
CA SER A 42 -36.97 74.73 13.13
C SER A 42 -37.75 74.02 14.23
N SER A 43 -37.96 72.71 14.08
CA SER A 43 -38.27 71.85 15.22
C SER A 43 -37.17 71.99 16.28
N ALA A 44 -37.56 71.97 17.55
CA ALA A 44 -36.62 72.11 18.65
C ALA A 44 -35.88 70.79 18.93
N VAL A 45 -34.57 70.89 19.15
CA VAL A 45 -33.70 69.79 19.58
C VAL A 45 -33.42 69.93 21.06
N TYR A 46 -33.67 68.87 21.84
CA TYR A 46 -33.36 68.87 23.27
C TYR A 46 -31.91 68.43 23.50
N LEU A 47 -31.11 69.33 24.06
CA LEU A 47 -29.75 69.05 24.50
C LEU A 47 -29.78 68.69 25.98
N SER A 48 -29.31 67.49 26.34
CA SER A 48 -29.19 67.04 27.73
C SER A 48 -27.73 66.83 28.12
N THR A 49 -27.39 67.17 29.37
CA THR A 49 -26.06 66.92 29.93
C THR A 49 -26.10 65.68 30.83
N LYS A 50 -25.08 64.82 30.72
CA LYS A 50 -24.85 63.72 31.67
C LYS A 50 -23.60 64.06 32.50
N ASP A 51 -23.71 63.99 33.82
CA ASP A 51 -22.62 64.36 34.74
C ASP A 51 -21.47 63.35 34.77
N LEU A 52 -21.75 62.09 34.40
CA LEU A 52 -20.74 61.03 34.38
C LEU A 52 -20.14 60.89 32.97
N LYS A 53 -18.80 60.96 32.91
CA LYS A 53 -18.06 60.55 31.71
C LYS A 53 -18.39 59.09 31.39
N PRO A 54 -18.79 58.76 30.15
CA PRO A 54 -19.08 57.38 29.79
C PRO A 54 -17.82 56.51 29.93
N LYS A 55 -18.01 55.22 30.20
CA LYS A 55 -16.95 54.21 30.30
C LYS A 55 -17.12 53.17 29.18
N PRO A 56 -16.12 52.96 28.31
CA PRO A 56 -16.15 51.91 27.29
C PRO A 56 -16.00 50.52 27.89
N GLU A 57 -16.47 49.52 27.16
CA GLU A 57 -16.22 48.09 27.41
C GLU A 57 -15.25 47.54 26.37
N LEU A 58 -14.24 46.78 26.79
CA LEU A 58 -13.20 46.25 25.92
C LEU A 58 -13.28 44.73 25.83
N THR A 59 -13.36 44.20 24.61
CA THR A 59 -13.39 42.76 24.31
C THR A 59 -12.29 42.41 23.30
N SER A 60 -12.01 41.12 23.13
CA SER A 60 -11.05 40.60 22.15
C SER A 60 -11.64 39.46 21.33
N ASP A 61 -11.31 39.42 20.05
CA ASP A 61 -11.52 38.29 19.15
C ASP A 61 -10.16 37.78 18.66
N PRO A 62 -9.80 36.50 18.91
CA PRO A 62 -10.59 35.48 19.61
C PRO A 62 -10.72 35.72 21.11
N GLU A 63 -11.76 35.15 21.72
CA GLU A 63 -11.88 35.07 23.19
C GLU A 63 -10.88 34.04 23.75
N GLY A 64 -10.14 34.42 24.80
CA GLY A 64 -9.17 33.52 25.45
C GLY A 64 -7.72 33.74 25.03
N ALA A 65 -6.97 32.64 24.85
CA ALA A 65 -5.54 32.70 24.59
C ALA A 65 -5.21 32.92 23.10
N ALA A 66 -4.44 33.97 22.82
CA ALA A 66 -3.90 34.26 21.52
C ALA A 66 -2.71 33.34 21.17
N LEU A 67 -2.63 32.86 19.92
CA LEU A 67 -1.48 32.08 19.45
C LEU A 67 -0.44 32.97 18.77
N THR A 68 0.85 32.66 18.96
CA THR A 68 1.95 33.34 18.25
C THR A 68 1.80 33.21 16.73
N GLY A 69 2.13 34.28 15.99
CA GLY A 69 1.97 34.39 14.53
C GLY A 69 0.57 34.80 14.07
N ASN A 70 -0.41 34.86 14.98
CA ASN A 70 -1.78 35.27 14.68
C ASN A 70 -2.03 36.75 15.01
N THR A 71 -3.23 37.24 14.69
CA THR A 71 -3.66 38.61 14.98
C THR A 71 -4.85 38.59 15.92
N VAL A 72 -4.77 39.36 17.01
CA VAL A 72 -5.91 39.60 17.91
C VAL A 72 -6.58 40.90 17.51
N THR A 73 -7.91 40.91 17.46
CA THR A 73 -8.70 42.12 17.25
C THR A 73 -9.32 42.54 18.57
N LEU A 74 -8.90 43.70 19.09
CA LEU A 74 -9.50 44.33 20.25
C LEU A 74 -10.67 45.20 19.80
N ILE A 75 -11.82 45.12 20.48
CA ILE A 75 -13.03 45.86 20.14
C ILE A 75 -13.46 46.68 21.35
N CYS A 76 -13.61 47.99 21.16
CA CYS A 76 -13.98 48.93 22.21
C CYS A 76 -15.45 49.32 22.02
N HIS A 77 -16.35 48.71 22.79
CA HIS A 77 -17.78 48.96 22.73
C HIS A 77 -18.14 50.27 23.45
N MET A 78 -18.88 51.13 22.75
CA MET A 78 -19.30 52.45 23.20
C MET A 78 -20.76 52.74 22.82
N ASN A 79 -21.50 53.38 23.72
CA ASN A 79 -22.88 53.80 23.47
C ASN A 79 -23.06 55.32 23.75
N PRO A 80 -23.47 56.13 22.76
CA PRO A 80 -23.69 55.79 21.35
C PRO A 80 -22.38 55.52 20.61
N ALA A 81 -22.41 54.63 19.61
CA ALA A 81 -21.22 54.16 18.89
C ALA A 81 -20.67 55.16 17.86
N THR A 82 -21.44 56.18 17.47
CA THR A 82 -21.09 57.10 16.38
C THR A 82 -20.42 58.38 16.88
N GLY A 83 -19.50 58.92 16.07
CA GLY A 83 -18.86 60.22 16.33
C GLY A 83 -17.74 60.20 17.36
N TRP A 84 -17.10 59.05 17.58
CA TRP A 84 -15.96 58.87 18.48
C TRP A 84 -14.71 58.41 17.71
N ASP A 85 -13.57 58.97 18.05
CA ASP A 85 -12.26 58.39 17.76
C ASP A 85 -11.81 57.51 18.93
N PHE A 86 -11.12 56.40 18.68
CA PHE A 86 -10.70 55.44 19.70
C PHE A 86 -9.19 55.49 19.93
N TYR A 87 -8.78 55.37 21.18
CA TYR A 87 -7.40 55.45 21.64
C TYR A 87 -7.07 54.20 22.45
N TRP A 88 -5.97 53.54 22.10
CA TRP A 88 -5.57 52.24 22.61
C TRP A 88 -4.23 52.31 23.31
N TYR A 89 -4.10 51.53 24.39
CA TYR A 89 -2.90 51.47 25.21
C TYR A 89 -2.58 50.03 25.56
N LYS A 90 -1.29 49.78 25.74
CA LYS A 90 -0.75 48.53 26.26
C LYS A 90 0.14 48.87 27.45
N HIS A 91 -0.01 48.17 28.56
CA HIS A 91 0.75 48.47 29.79
C HIS A 91 2.27 48.56 29.59
N THR A 92 2.83 47.76 28.68
CA THR A 92 4.28 47.72 28.42
C THR A 92 4.77 48.74 27.40
N LEU A 93 3.88 49.46 26.69
CA LEU A 93 4.23 50.51 25.75
C LEU A 93 3.66 51.85 26.19
N HIS A 94 4.51 52.88 26.25
CA HIS A 94 4.09 54.24 26.56
C HIS A 94 3.48 54.99 25.35
N SER A 95 3.24 54.31 24.22
CA SER A 95 2.70 54.91 23.01
C SER A 95 1.19 54.72 22.90
N GLU A 96 0.48 55.79 22.57
CA GLU A 96 -0.96 55.79 22.28
C GLU A 96 -1.18 55.52 20.78
N THR A 97 -2.06 54.56 20.45
CA THR A 97 -2.49 54.32 19.07
C THR A 97 -3.90 54.86 18.88
N LYS A 98 -4.15 55.65 17.82
CA LYS A 98 -5.47 56.21 17.50
C LYS A 98 -6.09 55.51 16.28
N THR A 99 -7.35 55.11 16.38
CA THR A 99 -8.15 54.56 15.27
C THR A 99 -9.47 55.32 15.12
N GLN A 100 -9.97 55.43 13.88
CA GLN A 100 -11.31 55.97 13.63
C GLN A 100 -12.40 54.92 13.86
N THR A 101 -12.05 53.64 13.69
CA THR A 101 -12.92 52.50 13.99
C THR A 101 -12.76 52.09 15.45
N ASN A 102 -13.79 51.42 15.99
CA ASN A 102 -13.78 50.87 17.34
C ASN A 102 -12.97 49.56 17.47
N SER A 103 -12.12 49.25 16.49
CA SER A 103 -11.35 48.02 16.42
C SER A 103 -9.85 48.29 16.24
N TYR A 104 -9.02 47.49 16.92
CA TYR A 104 -7.57 47.55 16.84
C TYR A 104 -6.96 46.16 16.68
N ARG A 105 -6.16 45.96 15.63
CA ARG A 105 -5.55 44.67 15.28
C ARG A 105 -4.11 44.62 15.76
N VAL A 106 -3.81 43.66 16.63
CA VAL A 106 -2.48 43.45 17.23
C VAL A 106 -1.88 42.16 16.67
N LYS A 107 -0.73 42.25 16.00
CA LYS A 107 0.05 41.08 15.57
C LYS A 107 0.81 40.50 16.76
N ILE A 108 0.73 39.19 16.94
CA ILE A 108 1.34 38.48 18.06
C ILE A 108 2.64 37.84 17.60
N ASP A 109 3.72 38.61 17.54
CA ASP A 109 5.01 38.10 17.03
C ASP A 109 5.72 37.15 18.02
N SER A 110 5.46 37.31 19.32
CA SER A 110 5.99 36.42 20.38
C SER A 110 5.10 36.49 21.63
N VAL A 111 5.38 35.63 22.61
CA VAL A 111 4.63 35.60 23.88
C VAL A 111 4.67 36.92 24.66
N SER A 112 5.68 37.77 24.45
CA SER A 112 5.78 39.11 25.06
C SER A 112 4.76 40.12 24.51
N ALA A 113 4.09 39.79 23.40
CA ALA A 113 2.96 40.56 22.91
C ALA A 113 1.75 40.51 23.87
N GLY A 114 1.70 39.52 24.77
CA GLY A 114 0.72 39.43 25.84
C GLY A 114 0.82 40.58 26.84
N GLY A 115 -0.26 40.75 27.62
CA GLY A 115 -0.34 41.77 28.66
C GLY A 115 -1.70 42.47 28.69
N GLN A 116 -1.76 43.56 29.47
CA GLN A 116 -2.97 44.34 29.66
C GLN A 116 -3.14 45.40 28.58
N TYR A 117 -4.37 45.46 28.05
CA TYR A 117 -4.83 46.47 27.12
C TYR A 117 -6.04 47.20 27.70
N TRP A 118 -6.15 48.49 27.37
CA TRP A 118 -7.34 49.29 27.67
C TRP A 118 -7.59 50.29 26.55
N CYS A 119 -8.84 50.72 26.41
CA CYS A 119 -9.25 51.71 25.42
C CYS A 119 -9.92 52.92 26.08
N ARG A 120 -9.91 54.06 25.38
CA ARG A 120 -10.81 55.19 25.64
C ARG A 120 -11.26 55.80 24.32
N ALA A 121 -12.36 56.54 24.34
CA ALA A 121 -12.86 57.27 23.18
C ALA A 121 -12.68 58.78 23.36
N GLY A 122 -12.57 59.52 22.25
CA GLY A 122 -12.46 60.97 22.24
C GLY A 122 -13.18 61.63 21.07
N ARG A 123 -13.75 62.82 21.27
CA ARG A 123 -14.43 63.59 20.21
C ARG A 123 -14.31 65.10 20.39
N GLY A 124 -14.48 65.86 19.31
CA GLY A 124 -14.48 67.34 19.34
C GLY A 124 -13.09 67.98 19.33
N LYS A 125 -13.05 69.33 19.34
CA LYS A 125 -11.83 70.15 19.37
C LYS A 125 -12.01 71.30 20.38
N PRO A 126 -11.32 71.29 21.56
CA PRO A 126 -10.38 70.28 22.06
C PRO A 126 -11.06 68.93 22.33
N VAL A 127 -10.26 67.85 22.35
CA VAL A 127 -10.78 66.49 22.45
C VAL A 127 -11.38 66.25 23.85
N TYR A 128 -12.66 65.88 23.89
CA TYR A 128 -13.32 65.37 25.08
C TYR A 128 -13.10 63.86 25.17
N TYR A 129 -12.41 63.41 26.22
CA TYR A 129 -12.11 61.98 26.45
C TYR A 129 -13.09 61.34 27.44
N THR A 130 -13.46 60.09 27.17
CA THR A 130 -14.18 59.20 28.07
C THR A 130 -13.30 58.73 29.24
N GLN A 131 -13.87 57.95 30.16
CA GLN A 131 -13.06 57.15 31.09
C GLN A 131 -12.31 56.05 30.31
N TYR A 132 -11.28 55.48 30.93
CA TYR A 132 -10.65 54.26 30.44
C TYR A 132 -11.60 53.06 30.64
N SER A 133 -11.54 52.10 29.73
CA SER A 133 -12.16 50.78 29.93
C SER A 133 -11.50 50.05 31.10
N ASP A 134 -12.14 48.98 31.56
CA ASP A 134 -11.43 47.99 32.35
C ASP A 134 -10.29 47.37 31.54
N ALA A 135 -9.22 46.95 32.23
CA ALA A 135 -8.06 46.35 31.59
C ALA A 135 -8.39 44.91 31.17
N LEU A 136 -8.21 44.61 29.88
CA LEU A 136 -8.35 43.26 29.33
C LEU A 136 -6.97 42.60 29.23
N TRP A 137 -6.83 41.40 29.80
CA TRP A 137 -5.60 40.64 29.74
C TRP A 137 -5.58 39.71 28.52
N VAL A 138 -4.68 39.96 27.58
CA VAL A 138 -4.47 39.07 26.42
C VAL A 138 -3.39 38.06 26.75
N ASN A 139 -3.79 36.82 27.00
CA ASN A 139 -2.89 35.69 27.20
C ASN A 139 -2.32 35.24 25.86
N VAL A 140 -1.01 34.96 25.78
CA VAL A 140 -0.37 34.48 24.55
C VAL A 140 0.29 33.13 24.80
N THR A 141 -0.02 32.16 23.94
CA THR A 141 0.58 30.81 23.94
C THR A 141 1.29 30.54 22.62
N VAL A 142 2.30 29.68 22.65
CA VAL A 142 3.00 29.25 21.43
C VAL A 142 2.04 28.47 20.53
N SER A 143 2.02 28.81 19.24
CA SER A 143 1.20 28.10 18.25
C SER A 143 1.69 26.66 18.07
N PRO A 144 0.82 25.63 18.15
CA PRO A 144 1.22 24.24 17.97
C PRO A 144 1.59 23.94 16.52
N LYS A 145 2.44 22.91 16.30
CA LYS A 145 2.83 22.44 14.97
C LYS A 145 1.98 21.22 14.57
N ALA A 146 1.43 21.26 13.36
CA ALA A 146 0.70 20.15 12.78
C ALA A 146 1.66 19.07 12.22
N VAL A 147 1.20 17.82 12.15
CA VAL A 147 1.96 16.68 11.63
C VAL A 147 1.08 15.91 10.65
N VAL A 148 1.58 15.66 9.45
CA VAL A 148 0.89 14.83 8.44
C VAL A 148 1.42 13.41 8.52
N THR A 149 0.51 12.44 8.49
CA THR A 149 0.79 11.01 8.37
C THR A 149 0.03 10.46 7.15
N VAL A 150 0.56 9.44 6.48
CA VAL A 150 -0.02 8.90 5.24
C VAL A 150 -0.28 7.42 5.45
N ARG A 151 -1.49 6.96 5.12
CA ARG A 151 -1.85 5.54 5.23
C ARG A 151 -2.25 5.00 3.86
N PRO A 152 -1.56 3.98 3.34
CA PRO A 152 -0.36 3.32 3.90
C PRO A 152 0.88 4.23 3.91
N ASP A 153 1.79 4.04 4.88
CA ASP A 153 3.03 4.85 5.04
C ASP A 153 4.13 4.46 4.01
N GLU A 154 3.84 3.52 3.11
CA GLU A 154 4.75 3.01 2.07
C GLU A 154 4.33 3.45 0.65
N GLN A 155 4.80 2.73 -0.36
CA GLN A 155 4.42 2.85 -1.76
C GLN A 155 2.89 2.72 -1.94
N VAL A 156 2.31 3.70 -2.63
CA VAL A 156 0.89 3.74 -3.00
C VAL A 156 0.76 3.40 -4.49
N PHE A 157 -0.17 2.50 -4.80
CA PHE A 157 -0.39 2.02 -6.16
C PHE A 157 -1.59 2.70 -6.83
N ARG A 158 -1.56 2.81 -8.16
CA ARG A 158 -2.68 3.35 -8.93
C ARG A 158 -3.96 2.54 -8.65
N GLY A 159 -5.05 3.25 -8.38
CA GLY A 159 -6.35 2.67 -8.02
C GLY A 159 -6.55 2.38 -6.53
N GLU A 160 -5.50 2.44 -5.70
CA GLU A 160 -5.59 2.28 -4.24
C GLU A 160 -6.35 3.46 -3.59
N THR A 161 -6.76 3.30 -2.33
CA THR A 161 -7.27 4.40 -1.50
C THR A 161 -6.21 4.79 -0.49
N VAL A 162 -5.83 6.07 -0.47
CA VAL A 162 -4.86 6.61 0.49
C VAL A 162 -5.55 7.62 1.41
N ALA A 163 -5.21 7.57 2.69
CA ALA A 163 -5.70 8.48 3.71
C ALA A 163 -4.54 9.29 4.28
N LEU A 164 -4.56 10.61 4.10
CA LEU A 164 -3.63 11.51 4.77
C LEU A 164 -4.31 12.07 6.02
N ARG A 165 -3.69 11.92 7.19
CA ARG A 165 -4.22 12.43 8.46
C ARG A 165 -3.33 13.54 8.99
N CYS A 166 -3.95 14.65 9.38
CA CYS A 166 -3.29 15.79 10.00
C CYS A 166 -3.54 15.77 11.52
N ASP A 167 -2.50 15.66 12.33
CA ASP A 167 -2.60 15.64 13.79
C ASP A 167 -1.94 16.89 14.40
N ILE A 168 -2.63 17.50 15.36
CA ILE A 168 -2.13 18.66 16.12
C ILE A 168 -2.15 18.29 17.59
N LYS A 169 -0.97 18.11 18.20
CA LYS A 169 -0.86 17.84 19.64
C LYS A 169 -1.11 19.14 20.40
N TRP A 170 -2.27 19.27 21.01
CA TRP A 170 -2.69 20.41 21.80
C TRP A 170 -3.35 19.95 23.11
N GLY A 171 -3.03 20.61 24.22
CA GLY A 171 -3.51 20.25 25.56
C GLY A 171 -4.92 20.78 25.90
N GLY A 172 -5.72 21.13 24.89
CA GLY A 172 -7.07 21.69 25.06
C GLY A 172 -8.12 20.90 24.28
N ASP A 173 -9.34 20.86 24.82
CA ASP A 173 -10.51 20.13 24.31
C ASP A 173 -11.25 20.96 23.25
N THR A 174 -10.60 21.23 22.11
CA THR A 174 -11.14 22.11 21.06
C THR A 174 -10.99 21.50 19.67
N GLU A 175 -12.10 21.50 18.92
CA GLU A 175 -12.20 21.00 17.55
C GLU A 175 -11.52 21.97 16.55
N TRP A 176 -10.35 21.57 16.06
CA TRP A 176 -9.70 22.23 14.93
C TRP A 176 -10.42 21.90 13.63
N THR A 177 -10.56 22.90 12.75
CA THR A 177 -10.83 22.64 11.32
C THR A 177 -9.51 22.53 10.57
N TYR A 178 -9.44 21.69 9.54
CA TYR A 178 -8.18 21.39 8.87
C TYR A 178 -8.18 21.93 7.45
N ARG A 179 -7.09 22.61 7.09
CA ARG A 179 -6.84 23.04 5.72
C ARG A 179 -5.62 22.35 5.15
N TRP A 180 -5.81 21.77 3.97
CA TRP A 180 -4.77 21.11 3.20
C TRP A 180 -4.26 22.04 2.09
N GLU A 181 -2.95 22.05 1.92
CA GLU A 181 -2.24 22.72 0.82
C GLU A 181 -1.48 21.63 0.06
N THR A 182 -1.52 21.68 -1.27
CA THR A 182 -0.79 20.73 -2.13
C THR A 182 0.13 21.48 -3.07
N GLU A 183 1.32 20.92 -3.30
CA GLU A 183 2.34 21.48 -4.19
C GLU A 183 2.82 20.40 -5.17
N GLY A 184 2.88 20.74 -6.46
CA GLY A 184 3.30 19.82 -7.52
C GLY A 184 2.26 18.76 -7.91
N THR A 185 1.05 18.81 -7.34
CA THR A 185 -0.10 18.01 -7.78
C THR A 185 -0.94 18.82 -8.78
N ASN A 186 -1.67 18.14 -9.69
CA ASN A 186 -2.78 18.77 -10.44
C ASN A 186 -4.11 18.65 -9.67
N TYR A 187 -4.05 18.20 -8.42
CA TYR A 187 -5.19 17.95 -7.56
C TYR A 187 -5.48 19.20 -6.73
N GLN A 188 -6.33 20.07 -7.25
CA GLN A 188 -6.79 21.26 -6.53
C GLN A 188 -7.87 20.88 -5.51
N ASN A 189 -7.45 20.43 -4.33
CA ASN A 189 -8.34 20.31 -3.19
C ASN A 189 -8.08 21.47 -2.22
N ASN A 190 -8.89 22.53 -2.36
CA ASN A 190 -8.84 23.70 -1.49
C ASN A 190 -9.91 23.64 -0.38
N SER A 191 -10.38 22.44 -0.06
CA SER A 191 -11.48 22.22 0.88
C SER A 191 -11.03 22.36 2.33
N ILE A 192 -11.83 23.05 3.13
CA ILE A 192 -11.84 22.90 4.58
C ILE A 192 -12.35 21.48 4.82
N SER A 193 -11.44 20.58 5.20
CA SER A 193 -11.74 19.15 5.36
C SER A 193 -11.83 18.79 6.83
N THR A 194 -12.34 17.59 7.08
CA THR A 194 -12.08 16.85 8.30
C THR A 194 -10.57 16.60 8.46
N GLN A 195 -10.18 16.12 9.64
CA GLN A 195 -8.80 15.75 10.01
C GLN A 195 -8.10 14.83 8.98
N GLU A 196 -8.88 14.09 8.19
CA GLU A 196 -8.40 13.17 7.16
C GLU A 196 -8.74 13.65 5.75
N LEU A 197 -7.78 13.55 4.85
CA LEU A 197 -7.93 13.69 3.41
C LEU A 197 -7.88 12.29 2.78
N ASN A 198 -9.04 11.80 2.37
CA ASN A 198 -9.17 10.49 1.73
C ASN A 198 -9.23 10.65 0.21
N ILE A 199 -8.28 10.05 -0.50
CA ILE A 199 -8.25 10.01 -1.96
C ILE A 199 -8.57 8.57 -2.37
N SER A 200 -9.77 8.37 -2.92
CA SER A 200 -10.18 7.09 -3.50
C SER A 200 -9.71 6.99 -4.95
N SER A 201 -9.29 5.79 -5.35
CA SER A 201 -8.80 5.51 -6.71
C SER A 201 -7.67 6.47 -7.13
N VAL A 202 -6.54 6.35 -6.45
CA VAL A 202 -5.35 7.17 -6.67
C VAL A 202 -4.87 7.08 -8.12
N LYS A 203 -4.31 8.18 -8.63
CA LYS A 203 -3.85 8.39 -10.01
C LYS A 203 -2.51 9.11 -9.97
N ASP A 204 -1.74 9.02 -11.04
CA ASP A 204 -0.41 9.65 -11.14
C ASP A 204 -0.46 11.16 -10.84
N SER A 205 -1.55 11.83 -11.21
CA SER A 205 -1.81 13.27 -10.96
C SER A 205 -1.96 13.65 -9.49
N HIS A 206 -2.16 12.69 -8.59
CA HIS A 206 -2.20 12.89 -7.14
C HIS A 206 -0.80 12.85 -6.51
N SER A 207 0.24 12.48 -7.26
CA SER A 207 1.61 12.55 -6.76
C SER A 207 2.02 13.99 -6.50
N GLY A 208 2.70 14.24 -5.38
CA GLY A 208 3.17 15.57 -5.01
C GLY A 208 3.31 15.74 -3.51
N LYS A 209 3.45 16.99 -3.05
CA LYS A 209 3.64 17.32 -1.64
C LYS A 209 2.32 17.76 -1.00
N TYR A 210 2.08 17.27 0.20
CA TYR A 210 0.90 17.55 1.01
C TYR A 210 1.33 18.21 2.33
N ILE A 211 0.70 19.34 2.63
CA ILE A 211 0.93 20.15 3.83
C ILE A 211 -0.43 20.40 4.48
N CYS A 212 -0.50 20.40 5.80
CA CYS A 212 -1.72 20.75 6.53
C CYS A 212 -1.50 21.87 7.56
N ARG A 213 -2.59 22.56 7.89
CA ARG A 213 -2.68 23.45 9.06
C ARG A 213 -4.06 23.35 9.72
N GLY A 214 -4.11 23.64 11.02
CA GLY A 214 -5.37 23.80 11.76
C GLY A 214 -5.84 25.26 11.76
N GLU A 215 -7.15 25.45 11.70
CA GLU A 215 -7.83 26.74 11.84
C GLU A 215 -8.89 26.65 12.96
N MET A 216 -8.86 27.63 13.87
CA MET A 216 -9.79 27.77 15.00
C MET A 216 -10.27 29.22 15.05
N GLY A 217 -11.45 29.48 14.49
CA GLY A 217 -11.96 30.84 14.30
C GLY A 217 -10.99 31.68 13.47
N THR A 218 -10.43 32.73 14.07
CA THR A 218 -9.43 33.62 13.44
C THR A 218 -7.97 33.18 13.69
N GLN A 219 -7.75 32.08 14.41
CA GLN A 219 -6.43 31.57 14.74
C GLN A 219 -6.03 30.39 13.86
N HIS A 220 -4.73 30.26 13.63
CA HIS A 220 -4.12 29.20 12.85
C HIS A 220 -2.94 28.56 13.59
N SER A 221 -2.78 27.25 13.39
CA SER A 221 -1.59 26.51 13.81
C SER A 221 -0.40 26.84 12.90
N GLN A 222 0.80 26.39 13.29
CA GLN A 222 1.90 26.31 12.34
C GLN A 222 1.61 25.24 11.28
N ARG A 223 2.16 25.42 10.08
CA ARG A 223 2.09 24.42 9.00
C ARG A 223 2.86 23.17 9.38
N SER A 224 2.39 22.02 8.90
CA SER A 224 3.14 20.78 8.96
C SER A 224 4.38 20.82 8.07
N ASP A 225 5.30 19.89 8.30
CA ASP A 225 6.29 19.56 7.29
C ASP A 225 5.58 18.94 6.07
N ALA A 226 6.15 19.11 4.88
CA ALA A 226 5.58 18.60 3.65
C ALA A 226 5.85 17.09 3.51
N VAL A 227 4.80 16.30 3.31
CA VAL A 227 4.91 14.86 3.03
C VAL A 227 4.72 14.62 1.54
N THR A 228 5.62 13.84 0.92
CA THR A 228 5.53 13.49 -0.50
C THR A 228 4.75 12.20 -0.68
N LEU A 229 3.66 12.28 -1.44
CA LEU A 229 2.93 11.12 -1.93
C LEU A 229 3.51 10.73 -3.30
N THR A 230 3.98 9.48 -3.41
CA THR A 230 4.49 8.92 -4.67
C THR A 230 3.55 7.79 -5.13
N VAL A 231 2.95 7.98 -6.30
CA VAL A 231 2.04 6.98 -6.90
C VAL A 231 2.81 6.14 -7.91
N SER A 232 2.69 4.83 -7.78
CA SER A 232 3.29 3.84 -8.68
C SER A 232 2.25 3.24 -9.62
N ALA A 233 2.71 2.47 -10.60
CA ALA A 233 1.85 1.67 -11.48
C ALA A 233 1.00 0.67 -10.67
N GLU A 234 0.18 -0.14 -11.33
CA GLU A 234 -0.67 -1.12 -10.65
C GLU A 234 0.18 -2.18 -9.93
N ALA A 235 -0.26 -2.60 -8.74
CA ALA A 235 0.43 -3.59 -7.95
C ALA A 235 0.36 -4.98 -8.60
N GLN A 236 1.50 -5.66 -8.71
CA GLN A 236 1.61 -7.00 -9.29
C GLN A 236 2.02 -8.01 -8.22
N ALA A 237 1.23 -9.06 -8.06
CA ALA A 237 1.59 -10.21 -7.25
C ALA A 237 2.48 -11.16 -8.05
N ALA A 238 3.44 -11.80 -7.41
CA ALA A 238 4.30 -12.82 -7.98
C ALA A 238 4.41 -14.00 -7.03
N VAL A 239 4.32 -15.21 -7.58
CA VAL A 239 4.46 -16.46 -6.82
C VAL A 239 5.75 -17.17 -7.20
N ARG A 240 6.41 -17.75 -6.19
CA ARG A 240 7.58 -18.62 -6.32
C ARG A 240 7.42 -19.87 -5.45
N VAL A 241 8.19 -20.91 -5.75
CA VAL A 241 8.21 -22.18 -5.02
C VAL A 241 9.58 -22.38 -4.38
N SER A 242 9.60 -22.95 -3.19
CA SER A 242 10.81 -23.43 -2.53
C SER A 242 10.54 -24.77 -1.82
N PRO A 243 11.39 -25.81 -1.97
CA PRO A 243 12.59 -25.83 -2.81
C PRO A 243 12.28 -26.00 -4.30
N GLN A 244 11.27 -26.80 -4.66
CA GLN A 244 10.97 -27.13 -6.05
C GLN A 244 9.48 -27.45 -6.27
N PRO A 245 8.96 -27.33 -7.51
CA PRO A 245 7.55 -27.60 -7.82
C PRO A 245 7.21 -29.10 -7.96
N TRP A 246 8.21 -29.98 -8.02
CA TRP A 246 8.06 -31.42 -8.22
C TRP A 246 8.28 -32.17 -6.91
N LEU A 247 7.27 -32.92 -6.49
CA LEU A 247 7.23 -33.56 -5.18
C LEU A 247 6.87 -35.04 -5.30
N THR A 248 7.32 -35.82 -4.34
CA THR A 248 6.78 -37.14 -4.02
C THR A 248 5.75 -37.05 -2.90
N GLU A 249 4.83 -38.03 -2.81
CA GLU A 249 3.92 -38.11 -1.68
C GLU A 249 4.71 -38.19 -0.36
N GLY A 250 4.37 -37.33 0.59
CA GLY A 250 5.09 -37.17 1.86
C GLY A 250 6.04 -35.96 1.90
N ASP A 251 6.38 -35.37 0.76
CA ASP A 251 7.28 -34.20 0.71
C ASP A 251 6.67 -32.95 1.35
N SER A 252 7.50 -31.92 1.53
CA SER A 252 7.04 -30.59 1.91
C SER A 252 7.53 -29.53 0.93
N VAL A 253 6.65 -28.58 0.62
CA VAL A 253 6.97 -27.42 -0.23
C VAL A 253 6.35 -26.17 0.34
N THR A 254 6.96 -25.02 0.08
CA THR A 254 6.38 -23.71 0.39
C THR A 254 6.23 -22.88 -0.88
N LEU A 255 5.00 -22.45 -1.15
CA LEU A 255 4.66 -21.43 -2.12
C LEU A 255 4.76 -20.06 -1.45
N ILE A 256 5.45 -19.11 -2.06
CA ILE A 256 5.65 -17.75 -1.51
C ILE A 256 5.11 -16.75 -2.52
N CYS A 257 4.19 -15.90 -2.06
CA CYS A 257 3.60 -14.81 -2.81
C CYS A 257 4.11 -13.46 -2.29
N GLU A 258 4.57 -12.61 -3.20
CA GLU A 258 5.10 -11.29 -2.90
C GLU A 258 4.47 -10.25 -3.84
N VAL A 259 4.36 -9.00 -3.39
CA VAL A 259 3.95 -7.88 -4.24
C VAL A 259 5.19 -7.12 -4.68
N THR A 260 5.38 -6.94 -5.98
CA THR A 260 6.56 -6.26 -6.50
C THR A 260 6.59 -4.80 -6.02
N GLY A 261 7.71 -4.40 -5.38
CA GLY A 261 7.88 -3.05 -4.86
C GLY A 261 7.16 -2.75 -3.54
N SER A 262 6.54 -3.72 -2.86
CA SER A 262 5.98 -3.51 -1.51
C SER A 262 6.11 -4.76 -0.64
N SER A 263 6.54 -4.56 0.61
CA SER A 263 6.84 -5.66 1.54
C SER A 263 5.85 -5.79 2.70
N THR A 264 4.96 -4.82 2.95
CA THR A 264 4.09 -4.86 4.14
C THR A 264 2.62 -4.50 3.89
N GLY A 265 1.76 -4.97 4.79
CA GLY A 265 0.33 -4.63 4.84
C GLY A 265 -0.55 -5.43 3.89
N TRP A 266 -0.02 -6.41 3.17
CA TRP A 266 -0.78 -7.26 2.25
C TRP A 266 -1.34 -8.50 2.95
N THR A 267 -2.55 -8.88 2.59
CA THR A 267 -3.15 -10.17 2.90
C THR A 267 -3.26 -10.95 1.60
N PHE A 268 -2.87 -12.22 1.62
CA PHE A 268 -2.79 -13.04 0.41
C PHE A 268 -3.90 -14.09 0.41
N SER A 269 -4.58 -14.23 -0.72
CA SER A 269 -5.51 -15.32 -1.00
C SER A 269 -4.89 -16.25 -2.03
N TRP A 270 -4.95 -17.55 -1.74
CA TRP A 270 -4.41 -18.59 -2.61
C TRP A 270 -5.52 -19.32 -3.34
N PHE A 271 -5.24 -19.65 -4.60
CA PHE A 271 -6.15 -20.34 -5.49
C PHE A 271 -5.43 -21.55 -6.07
N ARG A 272 -6.16 -22.65 -6.24
CA ARG A 272 -5.70 -23.85 -6.92
C ARG A 272 -6.72 -24.23 -7.97
N ASP A 273 -6.29 -24.28 -9.23
CA ASP A 273 -7.19 -24.54 -10.37
C ASP A 273 -8.42 -23.61 -10.35
N ASP A 274 -8.18 -22.31 -10.11
CA ASP A 274 -9.19 -21.24 -9.93
C ASP A 274 -10.08 -21.33 -8.68
N ASP A 275 -10.00 -22.41 -7.90
CA ASP A 275 -10.72 -22.55 -6.64
C ASP A 275 -9.96 -21.90 -5.47
N ARG A 276 -10.64 -21.06 -4.70
CA ARG A 276 -10.07 -20.42 -3.51
C ARG A 276 -9.81 -21.46 -2.41
N LEU A 277 -8.57 -21.59 -1.97
CA LEU A 277 -8.19 -22.50 -0.90
C LEU A 277 -8.70 -21.97 0.45
N SER A 278 -9.47 -22.77 1.19
CA SER A 278 -10.11 -22.37 2.45
C SER A 278 -9.08 -22.08 3.57
N ASP A 279 -7.98 -22.83 3.56
CA ASP A 279 -6.87 -22.73 4.51
C ASP A 279 -5.95 -21.52 4.23
N SER A 280 -6.19 -20.79 3.12
CA SER A 280 -5.44 -19.58 2.75
C SER A 280 -5.76 -18.35 3.61
N SER A 281 -6.77 -18.44 4.49
CA SER A 281 -7.21 -17.34 5.35
C SER A 281 -6.25 -16.98 6.49
N ARG A 282 -5.09 -17.65 6.59
CA ARG A 282 -4.09 -17.44 7.63
C ARG A 282 -2.75 -16.98 7.08
N GLY A 283 -2.54 -15.66 7.04
CA GLY A 283 -1.19 -15.10 7.21
C GLY A 283 -0.89 -13.81 6.46
N ALA A 284 -0.45 -12.80 7.20
CA ALA A 284 0.23 -11.59 6.70
C ALA A 284 1.64 -11.88 6.12
N GLY A 285 1.97 -13.15 5.86
CA GLY A 285 3.31 -13.61 5.50
C GLY A 285 3.46 -14.13 4.07
N GLY A 286 2.39 -14.10 3.27
CA GLY A 286 2.45 -14.48 1.86
C GLY A 286 2.92 -15.90 1.56
N SER A 287 3.13 -16.76 2.56
CA SER A 287 3.62 -18.13 2.39
C SER A 287 2.52 -19.16 2.61
N TYR A 288 2.42 -20.13 1.71
CA TYR A 288 1.54 -21.29 1.82
C TYR A 288 2.38 -22.57 1.82
N THR A 289 2.44 -23.23 2.96
CA THR A 289 3.23 -24.45 3.16
C THR A 289 2.34 -25.67 3.01
N LEU A 290 2.77 -26.60 2.15
CA LEU A 290 2.14 -27.88 1.93
C LEU A 290 2.99 -28.97 2.61
N SER A 291 2.42 -29.63 3.61
CA SER A 291 3.06 -30.75 4.32
C SER A 291 2.02 -31.60 5.07
N PRO A 292 1.93 -32.92 4.82
CA PRO A 292 2.59 -33.67 3.75
C PRO A 292 1.93 -33.41 2.37
N ALA A 293 2.74 -33.45 1.33
CA ALA A 293 2.27 -33.45 -0.06
C ALA A 293 1.51 -34.76 -0.36
N ALA A 294 0.37 -34.66 -1.04
CA ALA A 294 -0.50 -35.77 -1.41
C ALA A 294 -0.99 -35.56 -2.84
N LEU A 295 -1.34 -36.64 -3.56
CA LEU A 295 -1.76 -36.57 -4.97
C LEU A 295 -2.84 -35.49 -5.24
N GLN A 296 -3.79 -35.31 -4.33
CA GLN A 296 -4.88 -34.33 -4.44
C GLN A 296 -4.43 -32.85 -4.36
N HIS A 297 -3.20 -32.58 -3.91
CA HIS A 297 -2.66 -31.22 -3.84
C HIS A 297 -2.03 -30.76 -5.16
N THR A 298 -1.95 -31.65 -6.15
CA THR A 298 -1.54 -31.34 -7.50
C THR A 298 -2.48 -30.32 -8.15
N GLY A 299 -1.92 -29.28 -8.80
CA GLY A 299 -2.72 -28.28 -9.50
C GLY A 299 -1.95 -27.02 -9.85
N VAL A 300 -2.65 -26.05 -10.45
CA VAL A 300 -2.12 -24.72 -10.78
C VAL A 300 -2.41 -23.77 -9.63
N TYR A 301 -1.36 -23.25 -8.99
CA TYR A 301 -1.45 -22.31 -7.90
C TYR A 301 -1.27 -20.87 -8.40
N THR A 302 -2.16 -20.00 -7.96
CA THR A 302 -2.04 -18.54 -8.12
C THR A 302 -2.31 -17.88 -6.78
N CYS A 303 -1.79 -16.66 -6.62
CA CYS A 303 -2.09 -15.84 -5.47
C CYS A 303 -2.61 -14.48 -5.89
N ARG A 304 -3.39 -13.87 -5.00
CA ARG A 304 -3.87 -12.50 -5.12
C ARG A 304 -3.68 -11.80 -3.79
N ALA A 305 -3.17 -10.57 -3.82
CA ALA A 305 -2.98 -9.78 -2.61
C ALA A 305 -4.07 -8.71 -2.47
N GLU A 306 -4.47 -8.44 -1.24
CA GLU A 306 -5.41 -7.39 -0.88
C GLU A 306 -4.88 -6.53 0.28
N ARG A 307 -5.18 -5.23 0.24
CA ARG A 307 -4.83 -4.27 1.30
C ARG A 307 -5.80 -3.09 1.32
N GLY A 308 -5.94 -2.45 2.48
CA GLY A 308 -6.69 -1.20 2.64
C GLY A 308 -8.18 -1.39 2.92
N ARG A 309 -8.87 -0.26 3.15
CA ARG A 309 -10.33 -0.20 3.34
C ARG A 309 -10.88 0.99 2.57
N PRO A 310 -11.66 0.80 1.49
CA PRO A 310 -12.08 -0.48 0.89
C PRO A 310 -10.90 -1.31 0.36
N ALA A 311 -11.09 -2.62 0.24
CA ALA A 311 -10.03 -3.52 -0.18
C ALA A 311 -9.60 -3.23 -1.63
N TYR A 312 -8.33 -2.87 -1.80
CA TYR A 312 -7.66 -2.83 -3.09
C TYR A 312 -7.03 -4.18 -3.35
N TYR A 313 -7.22 -4.70 -4.56
CA TYR A 313 -6.73 -6.01 -4.96
C TYR A 313 -5.70 -5.87 -6.07
N THR A 314 -4.63 -6.65 -5.98
CA THR A 314 -3.74 -6.86 -7.11
C THR A 314 -4.45 -7.67 -8.21
N ASN A 315 -3.86 -7.67 -9.40
CA ASN A 315 -4.11 -8.74 -10.36
C ASN A 315 -3.60 -10.08 -9.80
N TYR A 316 -4.07 -11.19 -10.36
CA TYR A 316 -3.55 -12.51 -10.05
C TYR A 316 -2.07 -12.60 -10.42
N SER A 317 -1.32 -13.37 -9.64
CA SER A 317 0.09 -13.63 -9.91
C SER A 317 0.30 -14.41 -11.22
N ASN A 318 1.56 -14.56 -11.61
CA ASN A 318 1.96 -15.65 -12.49
C ASN A 318 1.47 -17.00 -11.95
N THR A 319 1.39 -17.99 -12.83
CA THR A 319 0.89 -19.33 -12.48
C THR A 319 2.03 -20.24 -12.08
N GLN A 320 1.84 -20.97 -10.99
CA GLN A 320 2.83 -21.90 -10.49
C GLN A 320 2.23 -23.28 -10.34
N ILE A 321 2.79 -24.26 -11.04
CA ILE A 321 2.29 -25.64 -10.98
C ILE A 321 3.02 -26.35 -9.85
N LEU A 322 2.27 -27.03 -8.99
CA LEU A 322 2.80 -28.02 -8.07
C LEU A 322 2.33 -29.39 -8.51
N TRP A 323 3.26 -30.34 -8.55
CA TRP A 323 2.96 -31.70 -8.95
C TRP A 323 3.51 -32.71 -7.95
N ILE A 324 2.67 -33.67 -7.59
CA ILE A 324 2.99 -34.68 -6.59
C ILE A 324 2.85 -36.04 -7.23
N THR A 325 3.92 -36.82 -7.17
CA THR A 325 3.97 -38.18 -7.68
C THR A 325 3.74 -39.17 -6.53
N GLY A 326 2.75 -40.04 -6.70
CA GLY A 326 2.57 -41.22 -5.88
C GLY A 326 3.39 -42.39 -6.41
N GLN A 327 3.61 -43.40 -5.58
CA GLN A 327 4.34 -44.60 -5.99
C GLN A 327 3.48 -45.40 -6.99
N GLY A 328 3.94 -45.50 -8.25
CA GLY A 328 3.33 -46.34 -9.29
C GLY A 328 2.19 -45.70 -10.08
N SER A 329 2.48 -44.70 -10.94
CA SER A 329 1.50 -44.28 -11.95
C SER A 329 1.40 -45.34 -13.07
N GLN A 330 0.25 -45.99 -13.21
CA GLN A 330 -0.03 -46.95 -14.29
C GLN A 330 -0.19 -46.31 -15.69
N VAL A 331 -0.23 -44.97 -15.74
CA VAL A 331 -0.47 -44.18 -16.96
C VAL A 331 0.67 -43.18 -17.13
N SER A 332 1.26 -43.16 -18.33
CA SER A 332 2.35 -42.28 -18.71
C SER A 332 2.06 -41.45 -19.94
N LEU A 333 2.47 -40.17 -19.90
CA LEU A 333 2.44 -39.31 -21.07
C LEU A 333 3.71 -39.55 -21.89
N VAL A 334 3.56 -40.18 -23.04
CA VAL A 334 4.67 -40.47 -23.95
C VAL A 334 4.86 -39.29 -24.89
N VAL A 335 6.09 -38.76 -24.92
CA VAL A 335 6.49 -37.62 -25.75
C VAL A 335 7.31 -38.12 -26.93
N ARG A 336 6.95 -37.71 -28.15
CA ARG A 336 7.67 -38.04 -29.38
C ARG A 336 7.95 -36.79 -30.22
N PRO A 337 9.22 -36.41 -30.43
CA PRO A 337 10.45 -37.05 -29.92
C PRO A 337 10.59 -36.90 -28.40
N SER A 338 11.25 -37.85 -27.73
CA SER A 338 11.35 -37.97 -26.26
C SER A 338 12.33 -36.97 -25.65
N ARG A 339 12.05 -35.68 -25.82
CA ARG A 339 12.86 -34.57 -25.33
C ARG A 339 11.98 -33.49 -24.69
N SER A 340 12.55 -32.77 -23.72
CA SER A 340 11.84 -31.70 -22.97
C SER A 340 11.83 -30.34 -23.70
N GLN A 341 12.83 -30.08 -24.53
CA GLN A 341 12.95 -28.86 -25.34
C GLN A 341 12.75 -29.17 -26.83
N HIS A 342 12.08 -28.27 -27.56
CA HIS A 342 11.86 -28.38 -29.01
C HIS A 342 12.11 -27.04 -29.70
N PHE A 343 12.47 -27.08 -30.98
CA PHE A 343 12.56 -25.86 -31.79
C PHE A 343 11.18 -25.37 -32.21
N SER A 344 11.06 -24.07 -32.47
CA SER A 344 9.93 -23.54 -33.21
C SER A 344 9.82 -24.24 -34.59
N SER A 345 8.60 -24.45 -35.06
CA SER A 345 8.28 -25.18 -36.30
C SER A 345 8.54 -26.70 -36.28
N ASP A 346 9.09 -27.27 -35.21
CA ASP A 346 9.14 -28.73 -35.04
C ASP A 346 7.73 -29.33 -34.91
N SER A 347 7.63 -30.64 -35.13
CA SER A 347 6.42 -31.42 -34.80
C SER A 347 6.59 -32.21 -33.51
N LEU A 348 5.54 -32.25 -32.69
CA LEU A 348 5.48 -32.95 -31.41
C LEU A 348 4.22 -33.81 -31.34
N SER A 349 4.38 -35.05 -30.89
CA SER A 349 3.28 -35.98 -30.62
C SER A 349 3.31 -36.40 -29.15
N LEU A 350 2.15 -36.32 -28.50
CA LEU A 350 1.95 -36.61 -27.10
C LEU A 350 0.86 -37.66 -26.97
N SER A 351 1.09 -38.77 -26.28
CA SER A 351 0.09 -39.81 -26.12
C SER A 351 0.03 -40.36 -24.70
N CYS A 352 -1.17 -40.49 -24.15
CA CYS A 352 -1.40 -41.17 -22.89
C CYS A 352 -1.40 -42.69 -23.12
N GLU A 353 -0.42 -43.38 -22.55
CA GLU A 353 -0.32 -44.83 -22.55
C GLU A 353 -0.64 -45.38 -21.16
N ASP A 354 -1.56 -46.33 -21.09
CA ASP A 354 -1.98 -47.05 -19.88
C ASP A 354 -1.60 -48.52 -20.03
N GLN A 355 -0.94 -49.12 -19.02
CA GLN A 355 -0.54 -50.52 -19.04
C GLN A 355 -1.70 -51.52 -18.95
N MET A 356 -2.91 -51.09 -18.54
CA MET A 356 -4.05 -51.99 -18.33
C MET A 356 -5.34 -51.63 -19.09
N ASN A 357 -5.59 -50.38 -19.50
CA ASN A 357 -6.74 -50.06 -20.37
C ASN A 357 -6.67 -48.65 -20.99
N SER A 358 -6.60 -48.56 -22.33
CA SER A 358 -6.43 -47.28 -23.06
C SER A 358 -7.74 -46.51 -23.36
N ALA A 359 -8.80 -46.64 -22.56
CA ALA A 359 -10.08 -45.99 -22.83
C ALA A 359 -10.39 -44.92 -21.77
N GLY A 360 -10.36 -43.64 -22.17
CA GLY A 360 -10.86 -42.51 -21.35
C GLY A 360 -9.85 -41.43 -20.96
N TRP A 361 -8.58 -41.51 -21.39
CA TRP A 361 -7.57 -40.49 -21.12
C TRP A 361 -7.52 -39.44 -22.23
N THR A 362 -7.48 -38.16 -21.87
CA THR A 362 -7.34 -37.02 -22.79
C THR A 362 -6.07 -36.25 -22.46
N VAL A 363 -5.28 -35.91 -23.48
CA VAL A 363 -4.11 -35.03 -23.31
C VAL A 363 -4.58 -33.59 -23.16
N ARG A 364 -4.29 -33.00 -22.00
CA ARG A 364 -4.57 -31.61 -21.67
C ARG A 364 -3.27 -30.82 -21.66
N ARG A 365 -3.37 -29.51 -21.86
CA ARG A 365 -2.22 -28.60 -21.79
C ARG A 365 -2.54 -27.29 -21.08
N TYR A 366 -1.52 -26.76 -20.42
CA TYR A 366 -1.48 -25.44 -19.84
C TYR A 366 -0.42 -24.63 -20.58
N THR A 367 -0.83 -23.59 -21.29
CA THR A 367 0.08 -22.68 -21.99
C THR A 367 -0.08 -21.28 -21.43
N ASP A 368 0.84 -20.37 -21.74
CA ASP A 368 0.77 -18.94 -21.35
C ASP A 368 -0.55 -18.25 -21.75
N ARG A 369 -1.34 -18.85 -22.65
CA ARG A 369 -2.58 -18.27 -23.15
C ARG A 369 -3.85 -18.77 -22.50
N ASN A 370 -3.90 -19.99 -21.94
CA ASN A 370 -5.00 -20.62 -21.17
C ASN A 370 -4.83 -22.15 -21.05
N ILE A 371 -5.72 -22.79 -20.27
CA ILE A 371 -5.98 -24.23 -20.28
C ILE A 371 -6.75 -24.59 -21.56
N GLU A 372 -6.22 -25.51 -22.36
CA GLU A 372 -6.87 -25.99 -23.58
C GLU A 372 -6.87 -27.52 -23.65
N ASP A 373 -7.90 -28.07 -24.29
CA ASP A 373 -7.81 -29.41 -24.87
C ASP A 373 -6.78 -29.40 -25.98
N CYS A 374 -5.72 -30.20 -25.83
CA CYS A 374 -4.74 -30.39 -26.89
C CYS A 374 -5.38 -31.18 -28.05
N SER A 375 -6.27 -32.11 -27.71
CA SER A 375 -7.01 -32.98 -28.63
C SER A 375 -8.27 -32.28 -29.16
N LYS A 376 -8.21 -31.63 -30.34
CA LYS A 376 -9.43 -31.15 -31.05
C LYS A 376 -10.34 -32.29 -31.53
N GLN A 377 -9.87 -33.54 -31.46
CA GLN A 377 -10.61 -34.76 -31.75
C GLN A 377 -10.40 -35.71 -30.57
N THR A 378 -11.49 -36.18 -29.99
CA THR A 378 -11.56 -37.21 -28.95
C THR A 378 -10.48 -38.27 -29.12
N GLY A 379 -9.51 -38.30 -28.21
CA GLY A 379 -8.42 -39.28 -28.25
C GLY A 379 -7.31 -39.02 -27.24
N SER A 380 -6.63 -40.11 -26.86
CA SER A 380 -5.46 -40.16 -25.98
C SER A 380 -4.19 -39.56 -26.58
N THR A 381 -4.26 -39.01 -27.80
CA THR A 381 -3.09 -38.50 -28.54
C THR A 381 -3.31 -37.07 -29.02
N CYS A 382 -2.35 -36.18 -28.74
CA CYS A 382 -2.28 -34.83 -29.28
C CYS A 382 -1.08 -34.68 -30.21
N ARG A 383 -1.30 -34.11 -31.40
CA ARG A 383 -0.25 -33.87 -32.39
C ARG A 383 -0.19 -32.40 -32.78
N LEU A 384 0.96 -31.77 -32.50
CA LEU A 384 1.28 -30.40 -32.86
C LEU A 384 2.23 -30.46 -34.06
N VAL A 385 1.80 -29.91 -35.20
CA VAL A 385 2.53 -30.05 -36.48
C VAL A 385 3.55 -28.94 -36.69
N SER A 386 3.34 -27.78 -36.07
CA SER A 386 4.23 -26.63 -36.17
C SER A 386 4.21 -25.89 -34.84
N LEU A 387 5.20 -26.17 -33.99
CA LEU A 387 5.30 -25.57 -32.67
C LEU A 387 5.59 -24.06 -32.73
N SER A 388 4.93 -23.31 -31.86
CA SER A 388 5.21 -21.90 -31.56
C SER A 388 5.73 -21.79 -30.13
N THR A 389 6.44 -20.72 -29.78
CA THR A 389 6.86 -20.45 -28.39
C THR A 389 5.66 -20.42 -27.43
N SER A 390 4.46 -20.10 -27.94
CA SER A 390 3.20 -20.16 -27.21
C SER A 390 2.68 -21.57 -26.89
N ASP A 391 3.23 -22.61 -27.51
CA ASP A 391 2.94 -24.00 -27.16
C ASP A 391 3.82 -24.49 -25.99
N SER A 392 4.77 -23.66 -25.52
CA SER A 392 5.48 -23.94 -24.28
C SER A 392 4.50 -24.02 -23.12
N GLY A 393 4.67 -25.02 -22.28
CA GLY A 393 3.70 -25.29 -21.23
C GLY A 393 3.79 -26.68 -20.65
N VAL A 394 2.82 -26.98 -19.79
CA VAL A 394 2.74 -28.26 -19.11
C VAL A 394 1.63 -29.10 -19.74
N TYR A 395 1.95 -30.34 -20.09
CA TYR A 395 1.05 -31.29 -20.72
C TYR A 395 0.81 -32.47 -19.80
N TRP A 396 -0.41 -32.99 -19.68
CA TRP A 396 -0.73 -34.13 -18.80
C TRP A 396 -1.86 -34.99 -19.37
N CYS A 397 -2.03 -36.18 -18.80
CA CYS A 397 -3.16 -37.08 -19.08
C CYS A 397 -4.30 -36.83 -18.08
N GLN A 398 -5.51 -36.57 -18.57
CA GLN A 398 -6.69 -36.40 -17.71
C GLN A 398 -7.73 -37.50 -17.96
N SER A 399 -8.26 -38.10 -16.90
CA SER A 399 -9.36 -39.08 -16.97
C SER A 399 -10.72 -38.38 -17.11
N GLU A 400 -11.76 -39.15 -17.46
CA GLU A 400 -13.15 -38.67 -17.43
C GLU A 400 -13.63 -38.24 -16.04
N SER A 401 -13.06 -38.81 -14.97
CA SER A 401 -13.34 -38.41 -13.59
C SER A 401 -12.60 -37.13 -13.15
N GLY A 402 -11.79 -36.54 -14.04
CA GLY A 402 -11.02 -35.33 -13.77
C GLY A 402 -9.64 -35.56 -13.16
N GLU A 403 -9.24 -36.82 -12.95
CA GLU A 403 -7.93 -37.18 -12.41
C GLU A 403 -6.82 -36.81 -13.40
N LYS A 404 -5.77 -36.14 -12.92
CA LYS A 404 -4.62 -35.71 -13.73
C LYS A 404 -3.44 -36.67 -13.47
N ARG A 405 -2.72 -37.12 -14.50
CA ARG A 405 -1.54 -38.00 -14.40
C ARG A 405 -0.40 -37.58 -15.34
N HIS A 406 0.82 -37.84 -14.88
CA HIS A 406 2.09 -37.75 -15.62
C HIS A 406 2.28 -36.46 -16.45
N PRO A 407 2.34 -35.27 -15.81
CA PRO A 407 2.57 -34.04 -16.52
C PRO A 407 4.03 -33.94 -16.93
N LEU A 408 4.28 -33.23 -18.02
CA LEU A 408 5.63 -32.95 -18.49
C LEU A 408 5.68 -31.49 -18.90
N ASN A 409 6.76 -30.80 -18.54
CA ASN A 409 7.01 -29.45 -19.01
C ASN A 409 7.71 -29.53 -20.37
N ILE A 410 7.09 -28.93 -21.38
CA ILE A 410 7.59 -28.89 -22.74
C ILE A 410 7.90 -27.44 -23.06
N THR A 411 9.16 -27.18 -23.42
CA THR A 411 9.61 -25.84 -23.73
C THR A 411 9.88 -25.74 -25.23
N VAL A 412 9.25 -24.76 -25.88
CA VAL A 412 9.48 -24.46 -27.29
C VAL A 412 10.31 -23.20 -27.40
N HIS A 413 11.47 -23.32 -28.01
CA HIS A 413 12.45 -22.25 -28.16
C HIS A 413 12.66 -21.89 -29.63
N ASP A 414 12.71 -20.59 -29.95
CA ASP A 414 12.97 -20.11 -31.32
C ASP A 414 14.46 -19.86 -31.60
N GLY A 415 15.33 -19.99 -30.60
CA GLY A 415 16.77 -19.86 -30.78
C GLY A 415 17.41 -21.06 -31.49
N ASP A 416 18.71 -20.97 -31.72
CA ASP A 416 19.45 -21.91 -32.56
C ASP A 416 19.92 -23.18 -31.84
N VAL A 417 19.84 -23.21 -30.51
CA VAL A 417 20.33 -24.30 -29.66
C VAL A 417 19.27 -24.73 -28.64
N ILE A 418 19.13 -26.03 -28.44
CA ILE A 418 18.32 -26.65 -27.37
C ILE A 418 19.11 -27.76 -26.68
N LEU A 419 18.77 -28.03 -25.43
CA LEU A 419 19.26 -29.20 -24.70
C LEU A 419 18.24 -30.34 -24.83
N GLU A 420 18.65 -31.42 -25.47
CA GLU A 420 17.91 -32.68 -25.47
C GLU A 420 18.25 -33.45 -24.18
N SER A 421 17.30 -33.38 -23.24
CA SER A 421 17.25 -34.21 -22.04
C SER A 421 15.99 -35.06 -22.06
N SER A 422 16.06 -36.25 -21.44
CA SER A 422 14.86 -37.06 -21.19
C SER A 422 13.82 -36.25 -20.41
N VAL A 423 12.55 -36.53 -20.67
CA VAL A 423 11.42 -35.99 -19.91
C VAL A 423 11.17 -36.76 -18.61
N ASP A 424 11.67 -38.00 -18.55
CA ASP A 424 11.57 -38.88 -17.39
C ASP A 424 12.76 -38.68 -16.43
N PRO A 425 12.54 -38.79 -15.10
CA PRO A 425 13.60 -38.81 -14.10
C PRO A 425 14.60 -39.94 -14.33
N VAL A 426 15.88 -39.69 -14.05
CA VAL A 426 16.95 -40.68 -14.18
C VAL A 426 17.01 -41.53 -12.92
N ILE A 427 17.14 -42.86 -13.04
CA ILE A 427 17.30 -43.73 -11.88
C ILE A 427 18.75 -43.72 -11.39
N GLU A 428 18.95 -43.73 -10.08
CA GLU A 428 20.27 -43.81 -9.47
C GLU A 428 21.02 -45.07 -9.93
N GLY A 429 22.27 -44.90 -10.36
CA GLY A 429 23.10 -45.93 -10.96
C GLY A 429 22.98 -46.04 -12.48
N ASP A 430 21.96 -45.45 -13.11
CA ASP A 430 21.83 -45.43 -14.57
C ASP A 430 22.76 -44.38 -15.20
N THR A 431 22.75 -44.30 -16.53
CA THR A 431 23.51 -43.31 -17.30
C THR A 431 22.59 -42.19 -17.77
N LEU A 432 22.91 -40.95 -17.42
CA LEU A 432 22.28 -39.77 -17.98
C LEU A 432 23.02 -39.37 -19.25
N THR A 433 22.31 -39.27 -20.38
CA THR A 433 22.84 -38.75 -21.65
C THR A 433 22.15 -37.45 -22.02
N LEU A 434 22.94 -36.43 -22.35
CA LEU A 434 22.46 -35.13 -22.82
C LEU A 434 23.05 -34.83 -24.18
N HIS A 435 22.21 -34.37 -25.10
CA HIS A 435 22.65 -33.89 -26.40
C HIS A 435 22.37 -32.39 -26.52
N CYS A 436 23.37 -31.64 -26.93
CA CYS A 436 23.18 -30.26 -27.35
C CYS A 436 22.82 -30.30 -28.83
N LEU A 437 21.64 -29.82 -29.22
CA LEU A 437 21.18 -29.86 -30.60
C LEU A 437 21.19 -28.46 -31.20
N HIS A 438 21.51 -28.38 -32.49
CA HIS A 438 21.50 -27.14 -33.27
C HIS A 438 20.41 -27.19 -34.35
N ARG A 439 19.72 -26.06 -34.57
CA ARG A 439 18.58 -25.93 -35.51
C ARG A 439 18.89 -26.38 -36.95
N SER A 440 20.13 -26.16 -37.40
CA SER A 440 20.61 -26.64 -38.69
C SER A 440 21.29 -28.01 -38.54
N THR A 441 20.64 -29.05 -39.06
CA THR A 441 21.11 -30.46 -39.06
C THR A 441 22.30 -30.72 -39.99
N ASN A 442 22.76 -29.73 -40.75
CA ASN A 442 23.81 -29.88 -41.77
C ASN A 442 25.19 -29.37 -41.33
N SER A 443 25.33 -28.94 -40.06
CA SER A 443 26.61 -28.57 -39.46
C SER A 443 26.95 -29.57 -38.36
N SER A 444 28.07 -30.29 -38.49
CA SER A 444 28.65 -31.03 -37.36
C SER A 444 28.83 -30.06 -36.20
N ILE A 445 28.24 -30.36 -35.04
CA ILE A 445 28.40 -29.57 -33.83
C ILE A 445 29.89 -29.57 -33.50
N LEU A 446 30.55 -28.43 -33.64
CA LEU A 446 32.01 -28.33 -33.52
C LEU A 446 32.46 -28.50 -32.06
N ARG A 447 31.68 -27.96 -31.12
CA ARG A 447 31.95 -27.97 -29.68
C ARG A 447 30.72 -27.49 -28.89
N ALA A 448 30.39 -28.20 -27.82
CA ALA A 448 29.37 -27.80 -26.85
C ALA A 448 29.93 -27.86 -25.43
N ASP A 449 29.71 -26.79 -24.66
CA ASP A 449 30.05 -26.69 -23.25
C ASP A 449 28.78 -26.89 -22.41
N PHE A 450 28.79 -27.88 -21.53
CA PHE A 450 27.67 -28.23 -20.65
C PHE A 450 27.88 -27.68 -19.25
N TYR A 451 26.85 -27.03 -18.71
CA TYR A 451 26.85 -26.41 -17.40
C TYR A 451 25.78 -27.04 -16.52
N LYS A 452 26.06 -27.12 -15.22
CA LYS A 452 25.14 -27.50 -14.16
C LYS A 452 25.14 -26.42 -13.09
N ASP A 453 23.98 -25.86 -12.79
CA ASP A 453 23.80 -24.82 -11.76
C ASP A 453 24.80 -23.65 -11.92
N GLY A 454 25.08 -23.28 -13.18
CA GLY A 454 26.02 -22.23 -13.57
C GLY A 454 27.49 -22.63 -13.62
N SER A 455 27.85 -23.86 -13.21
CA SER A 455 29.23 -24.37 -13.23
C SER A 455 29.48 -25.23 -14.46
N LEU A 456 30.61 -25.04 -15.14
CA LEU A 456 31.00 -25.87 -16.29
C LEU A 456 31.29 -27.30 -15.83
N VAL A 457 30.56 -28.28 -16.36
CA VAL A 457 30.74 -29.70 -16.06
C VAL A 457 31.65 -30.35 -17.09
N GLN A 458 31.36 -30.16 -18.38
CA GLN A 458 32.09 -30.84 -19.46
C GLN A 458 32.09 -30.04 -20.77
N SER A 459 33.14 -30.19 -21.58
CA SER A 459 33.23 -29.63 -22.93
C SER A 459 33.42 -30.78 -23.92
N GLN A 460 32.48 -30.94 -24.85
CA GLN A 460 32.40 -32.10 -25.74
C GLN A 460 32.38 -31.66 -27.20
N THR A 461 33.22 -32.29 -28.04
CA THR A 461 33.30 -32.01 -29.48
C THR A 461 32.21 -32.72 -30.29
N THR A 462 31.53 -33.71 -29.73
CA THR A 462 30.43 -34.43 -30.37
C THR A 462 29.07 -33.77 -30.13
N GLY A 463 28.98 -32.81 -29.21
CA GLY A 463 27.71 -32.27 -28.73
C GLY A 463 26.95 -33.22 -27.80
N GLU A 464 27.58 -34.30 -27.33
CA GLU A 464 26.98 -35.29 -26.43
C GLU A 464 27.80 -35.40 -25.14
N MET A 465 27.12 -35.34 -24.00
CA MET A 465 27.68 -35.61 -22.68
C MET A 465 26.96 -36.81 -22.06
N SER A 466 27.70 -37.64 -21.33
CA SER A 466 27.11 -38.71 -20.53
C SER A 466 27.72 -38.75 -19.13
N ILE A 467 26.85 -38.86 -18.13
CA ILE A 467 27.23 -39.07 -16.73
C ILE A 467 26.87 -40.52 -16.41
N MET A 468 27.88 -41.34 -16.16
CA MET A 468 27.69 -42.75 -15.78
C MET A 468 27.49 -42.87 -14.27
N ASN A 469 26.65 -43.82 -13.85
CA ASN A 469 26.39 -44.11 -12.44
C ASN A 469 25.89 -42.87 -11.69
N VAL A 470 24.78 -42.31 -12.17
CA VAL A 470 24.14 -41.10 -11.68
C VAL A 470 23.77 -41.25 -10.20
N SER A 471 23.98 -40.19 -9.43
CA SER A 471 23.72 -40.07 -7.99
C SER A 471 22.78 -38.91 -7.69
N GLU A 472 22.26 -38.82 -6.47
CA GLU A 472 21.48 -37.65 -6.01
C GLU A 472 22.22 -36.32 -6.24
N SER A 473 23.56 -36.33 -6.14
CA SER A 473 24.38 -35.14 -6.35
C SER A 473 24.41 -34.65 -7.80
N ASP A 474 23.90 -35.43 -8.75
CA ASP A 474 23.81 -35.09 -10.17
C ASP A 474 22.49 -34.40 -10.53
N GLU A 475 21.51 -34.33 -9.63
CA GLU A 475 20.28 -33.55 -9.79
C GLU A 475 20.58 -32.03 -9.85
N GLY A 476 19.93 -31.30 -10.76
CA GLY A 476 20.15 -29.85 -10.91
C GLY A 476 19.67 -29.26 -12.24
N PHE A 477 19.97 -27.97 -12.47
CA PHE A 477 19.68 -27.28 -13.73
C PHE A 477 20.83 -27.40 -14.72
N TYR A 478 20.56 -28.00 -15.87
CA TYR A 478 21.52 -28.19 -16.96
C TYR A 478 21.20 -27.29 -18.15
N TYR A 479 22.25 -26.76 -18.79
CA TYR A 479 22.16 -26.08 -20.08
C TYR A 479 23.45 -26.28 -20.88
N CYS A 480 23.39 -26.14 -22.20
CA CYS A 480 24.55 -26.20 -23.07
C CYS A 480 24.78 -24.88 -23.80
N LYS A 481 26.05 -24.57 -24.06
CA LYS A 481 26.49 -23.40 -24.80
C LYS A 481 27.39 -23.81 -25.96
N THR A 482 27.16 -23.20 -27.11
CA THR A 482 27.96 -23.37 -28.31
C THR A 482 28.42 -21.99 -28.80
N GLU A 483 29.28 -21.95 -29.82
CA GLU A 483 29.67 -20.68 -30.48
C GLU A 483 28.48 -19.92 -31.08
N ARG A 484 27.35 -20.61 -31.32
CA ARG A 484 26.17 -20.07 -32.01
C ARG A 484 25.03 -19.69 -31.07
N GLY A 485 25.10 -20.05 -29.79
CA GLY A 485 24.04 -19.76 -28.83
C GLY A 485 24.05 -20.62 -27.58
N GLU A 486 23.08 -20.38 -26.72
CA GLU A 486 22.87 -21.04 -25.44
C GLU A 486 21.47 -21.67 -25.42
N SER A 487 21.35 -22.88 -24.87
CA SER A 487 20.05 -23.53 -24.64
C SER A 487 19.34 -22.92 -23.43
N LEU A 488 18.02 -23.16 -23.33
CA LEU A 488 17.32 -22.92 -22.08
C LEU A 488 17.78 -23.91 -21.00
N HIS A 489 17.53 -23.56 -19.73
CA HIS A 489 17.87 -24.40 -18.58
C HIS A 489 16.81 -25.48 -18.39
N SER A 490 17.23 -26.75 -18.31
CA SER A 490 16.37 -27.90 -18.00
C SER A 490 16.72 -28.47 -16.63
N TRP A 491 15.70 -28.72 -15.80
CA TRP A 491 15.87 -29.46 -14.55
C TRP A 491 15.97 -30.96 -14.85
N ILE A 492 16.97 -31.62 -14.28
CA ILE A 492 17.12 -33.08 -14.34
C ILE A 492 17.00 -33.62 -12.92
N SER A 493 16.03 -34.51 -12.71
CA SER A 493 15.79 -35.16 -11.42
C SER A 493 16.33 -36.57 -11.37
N VAL A 494 16.82 -36.99 -10.20
CA VAL A 494 17.38 -38.32 -9.95
C VAL A 494 16.51 -39.07 -8.93
N ARG A 495 16.17 -40.33 -9.21
CA ARG A 495 15.34 -41.19 -8.33
C ARG A 495 16.10 -42.40 -7.85
N VAL A 496 16.00 -42.70 -6.56
CA VAL A 496 16.57 -43.92 -5.97
C VAL A 496 15.83 -45.15 -6.50
N SER A 497 16.58 -46.19 -6.88
CA SER A 497 16.00 -47.45 -7.33
C SER A 497 15.45 -48.26 -6.14
N ASP A 498 14.14 -48.53 -6.14
CA ASP A 498 13.37 -49.16 -5.05
C ASP A 498 13.72 -50.63 -4.74
N SER A 499 14.73 -51.19 -5.42
CA SER A 499 15.16 -52.57 -5.16
C SER A 499 15.81 -52.74 -3.78
N SER A 500 16.37 -51.68 -3.19
CA SER A 500 17.06 -51.74 -1.90
C SER A 500 16.11 -51.63 -0.69
N SER A 501 15.00 -50.88 -0.81
CA SER A 501 14.03 -50.66 0.25
C SER A 501 13.20 -51.92 0.56
N SER A 502 12.76 -52.63 -0.49
CA SER A 502 11.96 -53.85 -0.36
C SER A 502 12.73 -55.03 0.27
N LEU A 503 14.03 -55.14 0.00
CA LEU A 503 14.91 -56.17 0.59
C LEU A 503 15.16 -55.95 2.08
N LEU A 504 15.30 -54.69 2.52
CA LEU A 504 15.47 -54.36 3.94
C LEU A 504 14.18 -54.61 4.73
N VAL A 505 13.02 -54.21 4.18
CA VAL A 505 11.72 -54.46 4.83
C VAL A 505 11.42 -55.96 4.91
N THR A 506 11.65 -56.71 3.83
CA THR A 506 11.46 -58.17 3.85
C THR A 506 12.44 -58.87 4.81
N ALA A 507 13.71 -58.46 4.86
CA ALA A 507 14.68 -59.01 5.80
C ALA A 507 14.31 -58.73 7.27
N VAL A 508 13.82 -57.52 7.58
CA VAL A 508 13.36 -57.16 8.93
C VAL A 508 12.10 -57.94 9.31
N VAL A 509 11.12 -58.08 8.41
CA VAL A 509 9.89 -58.83 8.67
C VAL A 509 10.16 -60.33 8.86
N VAL A 510 11.03 -60.91 8.03
CA VAL A 510 11.45 -62.32 8.16
C VAL A 510 12.28 -62.54 9.43
N GLY A 511 13.22 -61.65 9.74
CA GLY A 511 14.00 -61.69 10.98
C GLY A 511 13.12 -61.61 12.24
N SER A 512 12.13 -60.72 12.22
CA SER A 512 11.17 -60.54 13.31
C SER A 512 10.31 -61.78 13.55
N SER A 513 9.82 -62.40 12.47
CA SER A 513 8.96 -63.59 12.55
C SER A 513 9.73 -64.84 12.99
N VAL A 514 11.00 -64.99 12.57
CA VAL A 514 11.89 -66.06 13.07
C VAL A 514 12.19 -65.88 14.55
N PHE A 515 12.48 -64.66 15.00
CA PHE A 515 12.70 -64.36 16.43
C PHE A 515 11.47 -64.70 17.28
N LEU A 516 10.27 -64.38 16.78
CA LEU A 516 9.02 -64.64 17.48
C LEU A 516 8.75 -66.15 17.61
N LEU A 517 9.06 -66.94 16.57
CA LEU A 517 8.96 -68.40 16.61
C LEU A 517 9.96 -69.04 17.57
N ILE A 518 11.20 -68.53 17.62
CA ILE A 518 12.21 -68.97 18.60
C ILE A 518 11.75 -68.63 20.02
N PHE A 519 11.19 -67.44 20.24
CA PHE A 519 10.68 -67.04 21.54
C PHE A 519 9.49 -67.89 21.99
N ILE A 520 8.54 -68.18 21.08
CA ILE A 520 7.40 -69.06 21.36
C ILE A 520 7.87 -70.49 21.66
N SER A 521 8.82 -71.03 20.90
CA SER A 521 9.34 -72.38 21.15
C SER A 521 10.11 -72.47 22.47
N LEU A 522 10.89 -71.45 22.84
CA LEU A 522 11.52 -71.35 24.16
C LEU A 522 10.48 -71.25 25.29
N LEU A 523 9.40 -70.48 25.11
CA LEU A 523 8.30 -70.41 26.06
C LEU A 523 7.56 -71.75 26.21
N LEU A 524 7.35 -72.47 25.11
CA LEU A 524 6.75 -73.80 25.11
C LEU A 524 7.66 -74.82 25.81
N LEU A 525 8.98 -74.77 25.55
CA LEU A 525 9.97 -75.59 26.25
C LEU A 525 10.04 -75.26 27.75
N TRP A 526 9.94 -73.98 28.11
CA TRP A 526 9.91 -73.55 29.50
C TRP A 526 8.63 -74.01 30.21
N ARG A 527 7.46 -73.89 29.56
CA ARG A 527 6.19 -74.45 30.06
C ARG A 527 6.23 -75.97 30.17
N TYR A 528 6.83 -76.65 29.19
CA TYR A 528 7.01 -78.11 29.21
C TYR A 528 7.90 -78.56 30.37
N LYS A 529 9.02 -77.86 30.61
CA LYS A 529 9.89 -78.07 31.79
C LYS A 529 9.16 -77.80 33.10
N LYS A 530 8.29 -76.79 33.16
CA LYS A 530 7.51 -76.45 34.36
C LYS A 530 6.39 -77.46 34.66
N ASN A 531 5.80 -78.07 33.64
CA ASN A 531 4.75 -79.08 33.78
C ASN A 531 5.28 -80.49 34.08
N LYS A 532 6.54 -80.78 33.73
CA LYS A 532 7.23 -82.01 34.15
C LYS A 532 8.18 -81.66 35.29
N GLY A 533 7.64 -81.61 36.52
CA GLY A 533 8.41 -81.39 37.73
C GLY A 533 9.69 -82.22 37.75
N LEU A 534 10.81 -81.52 37.68
CA LEU A 534 12.14 -81.96 38.05
C LEU A 534 12.76 -80.84 38.87
#